data_AF-A0A962RI03-F1
#
_entry.id   AF-A0A962RI03-F1
#
_cell.length_a   1.000
_cell.length_b   1.000
_cell.length_c   1.000
_cell.angle_alpha   90.00
_cell.angle_beta   90.00
_cell.angle_gamma   90.00
#
_symmetry.space_group_name_H-M   'P 1'
#
loop_
_entity.id
_entity.type
_entity.pdbx_description
1 polymer ?
#
loop_
_entity_poly.entity_id
_entity_poly.type
_entity_poly.pdbx_seq_one_letter_code
_entity_poly.pdbx_strand_id
1 'polypeptide(L)'
;MQSKFEAMQSEFEANGYYILRGVLTEEELEQLASPIKAAFSAGDYDTFHAGPAYPAPGIHSMGPRVLEEHPEIADVSLAHPAIMEAVEALLGEPATLGQYWSIMRPPGAGLDDKPFVKGSGAHYDYKPWRCVGSYVKWLFAVIPFVDYTETAGPLVISPGSHLKTRVLPSDGRVHPVDAALVPAPESITLVDPKLKRGDVVLMHGFAWHEARPNYGNSDRAGLYMKFHAKSSPPACGPTIYPSAVHDALRPEARHLVPYHRGDGKYAAVREGPIGGVDEARLVIEDPQERLLLVRAEGGRWRLPGYTAAEDETARILDVCNVMGSVVTQVHVQLGLKLPWLSWLVDVADTRGNAEVKGEEWRCRVYGHRLSGDAQVDLSKDEAAAEHCWVTVEELEQWLSEDLIEDGEQVRKWLHMWQAQEDEDGQPVTRSFGVPTTHVKYYSYNGNGNPEGICRIGDFDAQGLPVRIASTA
;
A
#
# COMPACT_ATOMS: atom_id res chain seq x y z
N MET A 1 31.82 -10.91 1.77
CA MET A 1 30.50 -10.48 1.26
C MET A 1 29.39 -11.17 2.04
N GLN A 2 29.34 -12.51 2.04
CA GLN A 2 28.41 -13.32 2.84
C GLN A 2 28.29 -12.89 4.31
N SER A 3 29.41 -12.77 5.04
CA SER A 3 29.41 -12.38 6.46
C SER A 3 28.89 -10.96 6.75
N LYS A 4 28.95 -10.05 5.77
CA LYS A 4 28.41 -8.68 5.89
C LYS A 4 26.89 -8.69 5.79
N PHE A 5 26.33 -9.50 4.88
CA PHE A 5 24.89 -9.68 4.73
C PHE A 5 24.28 -10.39 5.93
N GLU A 6 24.93 -11.44 6.43
CA GLU A 6 24.49 -12.15 7.63
C GLU A 6 24.45 -11.23 8.87
N ALA A 7 25.46 -10.35 9.03
CA ALA A 7 25.47 -9.37 10.11
C ALA A 7 24.34 -8.33 9.97
N MET A 8 24.12 -7.82 8.76
CA MET A 8 23.02 -6.89 8.47
C MET A 8 21.65 -7.51 8.74
N GLN A 9 21.41 -8.73 8.24
CA GLN A 9 20.17 -9.47 8.48
C GLN A 9 19.96 -9.70 9.97
N SER A 10 20.99 -10.16 10.69
CA SER A 10 20.90 -10.39 12.14
C SER A 10 20.55 -9.11 12.92
N GLU A 11 21.16 -7.97 12.57
CA GLU A 11 20.86 -6.69 13.20
C GLU A 11 19.44 -6.21 12.88
N PHE A 12 19.03 -6.34 11.61
CA PHE A 12 17.69 -5.96 11.17
C PHE A 12 16.60 -6.84 11.80
N GLU A 13 16.80 -8.15 11.90
CA GLU A 13 15.87 -9.08 12.54
C GLU A 13 15.73 -8.80 14.04
N ALA A 14 16.83 -8.48 14.72
CA ALA A 14 16.81 -8.16 16.15
C ALA A 14 16.20 -6.78 16.44
N ASN A 15 16.60 -5.75 15.69
CA ASN A 15 16.26 -4.36 16.00
C ASN A 15 15.07 -3.83 15.20
N GLY A 16 14.74 -4.43 14.07
CA GLY A 16 13.71 -3.94 13.15
C GLY A 16 14.17 -2.77 12.28
N TYR A 17 15.47 -2.44 12.29
CA TYR A 17 16.07 -1.46 11.38
C TYR A 17 17.57 -1.71 11.21
N TYR A 18 18.13 -1.16 10.13
CA TYR A 18 19.56 -1.15 9.82
C TYR A 18 19.92 0.14 9.10
N ILE A 19 21.14 0.64 9.28
CA ILE A 19 21.58 1.91 8.67
C ILE A 19 22.72 1.63 7.70
N LEU A 20 22.50 1.95 6.44
CA LEU A 20 23.55 2.03 5.44
C LEU A 20 24.19 3.41 5.54
N ARG A 21 25.43 3.48 6.04
CA ARG A 21 26.12 4.75 6.29
C ARG A 21 26.77 5.31 5.03
N GLY A 22 26.54 6.60 4.75
CA GLY A 22 27.17 7.33 3.65
C GLY A 22 27.07 6.62 2.30
N VAL A 23 25.89 6.06 1.99
CA VAL A 23 25.65 5.32 0.75
C VAL A 23 25.62 6.25 -0.44
N LEU A 24 24.92 7.38 -0.29
CA LEU A 24 24.83 8.37 -1.36
C LEU A 24 25.98 9.37 -1.22
N THR A 25 26.61 9.67 -2.33
CA THR A 25 27.56 10.77 -2.47
C THR A 25 26.84 12.13 -2.40
N GLU A 26 27.58 13.21 -2.18
CA GLU A 26 27.00 14.55 -2.21
C GLU A 26 26.42 14.93 -3.58
N GLU A 27 27.00 14.41 -4.67
CA GLU A 27 26.49 14.62 -6.02
C GLU A 27 25.14 13.93 -6.22
N GLU A 28 25.02 12.65 -5.85
CA GLU A 28 23.76 11.90 -5.92
C GLU A 28 22.68 12.52 -5.04
N LEU A 29 23.04 12.98 -3.84
CA LEU A 29 22.10 13.65 -2.94
C LEU A 29 21.63 15.00 -3.48
N GLU A 30 22.49 15.75 -4.15
CA GLU A 30 22.09 17.00 -4.77
C GLU A 30 21.21 16.76 -5.99
N GLN A 31 21.57 15.79 -6.84
CA GLN A 31 20.74 15.33 -7.96
C GLN A 31 19.35 14.92 -7.48
N LEU A 32 19.25 14.18 -6.37
CA LEU A 32 17.99 13.76 -5.80
C LEU A 32 17.21 14.92 -5.16
N ALA A 33 17.86 15.68 -4.27
CA ALA A 33 17.17 16.64 -3.40
C ALA A 33 16.80 17.94 -4.11
N SER A 34 17.57 18.37 -5.11
CA SER A 34 17.38 19.66 -5.80
C SER A 34 16.00 19.79 -6.48
N PRO A 35 15.56 18.87 -7.37
CA PRO A 35 14.25 18.96 -8.00
C PRO A 35 13.10 18.88 -6.98
N ILE A 36 13.24 18.03 -5.94
CA ILE A 36 12.24 17.91 -4.87
C ILE A 36 12.09 19.21 -4.08
N LYS A 37 13.19 19.86 -3.70
CA LYS A 37 13.18 21.16 -2.99
C LYS A 37 12.63 22.28 -3.87
N ALA A 38 12.96 22.26 -5.16
CA ALA A 38 12.43 23.21 -6.12
C ALA A 38 10.90 23.09 -6.24
N ALA A 39 10.37 21.87 -6.32
CA ALA A 39 8.93 21.60 -6.34
C ALA A 39 8.22 22.15 -5.09
N PHE A 40 8.75 21.87 -3.88
CA PHE A 40 8.21 22.46 -2.65
C PHE A 40 8.20 24.00 -2.67
N SER A 41 9.28 24.61 -3.16
CA SER A 41 9.41 26.07 -3.25
C SER A 41 8.47 26.68 -4.28
N ALA A 42 8.15 25.95 -5.34
CA ALA A 42 7.21 26.35 -6.39
C ALA A 42 5.73 26.14 -6.01
N GLY A 43 5.45 25.49 -4.87
CA GLY A 43 4.08 25.09 -4.51
C GLY A 43 3.61 23.80 -5.20
N ASP A 44 4.51 23.09 -5.88
CA ASP A 44 4.19 21.84 -6.58
C ASP A 44 4.33 20.64 -5.64
N TYR A 45 3.40 20.48 -4.70
CA TYR A 45 3.33 19.29 -3.82
C TYR A 45 1.88 18.95 -3.40
N ASP A 46 1.62 17.68 -3.09
CA ASP A 46 0.26 17.14 -2.89
C ASP A 46 -0.51 17.76 -1.71
N THR A 47 0.19 18.26 -0.70
CA THR A 47 -0.45 18.89 0.48
C THR A 47 -0.58 20.41 0.37
N PHE A 48 -0.27 21.01 -0.79
CA PHE A 48 -0.30 22.47 -0.96
C PHE A 48 -1.65 23.10 -0.60
N HIS A 49 -2.76 22.42 -0.94
CA HIS A 49 -4.12 22.90 -0.66
C HIS A 49 -4.70 22.40 0.68
N ALA A 50 -3.97 21.60 1.45
CA ALA A 50 -4.48 20.96 2.66
C ALA A 50 -4.26 21.76 3.96
N GLY A 51 -3.51 22.87 3.90
CA GLY A 51 -3.10 23.62 5.07
C GLY A 51 -2.25 24.84 4.72
N PRO A 52 -1.49 25.39 5.68
CA PRO A 52 -0.59 26.50 5.39
C PRO A 52 0.46 26.04 4.37
N ALA A 53 0.76 26.87 3.38
CA ALA A 53 1.76 26.52 2.38
C ALA A 53 3.19 26.64 2.94
N TYR A 54 4.08 25.75 2.52
CA TYR A 54 5.53 25.93 2.64
C TYR A 54 5.94 27.36 2.26
N PRO A 55 6.78 28.07 3.06
CA PRO A 55 7.60 27.56 4.16
C PRO A 55 6.96 27.69 5.55
N ALA A 56 5.65 27.89 5.66
CA ALA A 56 5.00 27.92 6.97
C ALA A 56 5.22 26.59 7.74
N PRO A 57 5.31 26.63 9.08
CA PRO A 57 5.44 25.43 9.91
C PRO A 57 4.33 24.42 9.59
N GLY A 58 4.73 23.18 9.30
CA GLY A 58 3.81 22.14 8.87
C GLY A 58 4.52 20.88 8.38
N ILE A 59 3.73 19.90 7.95
CA ILE A 59 4.23 18.70 7.27
C ILE A 59 3.78 18.82 5.82
N HIS A 60 4.72 19.15 4.94
CA HIS A 60 4.48 19.25 3.51
C HIS A 60 4.95 17.97 2.83
N SER A 61 4.21 17.52 1.83
CA SER A 61 4.32 16.16 1.32
C SER A 61 4.12 16.11 -0.18
N MET A 62 5.01 15.38 -0.86
CA MET A 62 4.97 15.16 -2.30
C MET A 62 5.18 13.69 -2.64
N GLY A 63 4.23 13.08 -3.35
CA GLY A 63 4.24 11.70 -3.82
C GLY A 63 5.06 11.52 -5.12
N PRO A 64 4.64 10.61 -6.01
CA PRO A 64 5.44 10.22 -7.16
C PRO A 64 5.41 11.22 -8.33
N ARG A 65 4.65 12.32 -8.27
CA ARG A 65 4.56 13.29 -9.38
C ARG A 65 5.92 13.82 -9.83
N VAL A 66 6.83 14.07 -8.89
CA VAL A 66 8.19 14.53 -9.23
C VAL A 66 8.94 13.58 -10.17
N LEU A 67 8.59 12.29 -10.16
CA LEU A 67 9.17 11.29 -11.04
C LEU A 67 8.66 11.35 -12.49
N GLU A 68 7.58 12.10 -12.75
CA GLU A 68 7.14 12.38 -14.12
C GLU A 68 8.07 13.39 -14.81
N GLU A 69 8.41 14.48 -14.12
CA GLU A 69 9.24 15.56 -14.64
C GLU A 69 10.74 15.26 -14.49
N HIS A 70 11.11 14.55 -13.43
CA HIS A 70 12.49 14.22 -13.07
C HIS A 70 12.69 12.71 -12.91
N PRO A 71 12.41 11.88 -13.92
CA PRO A 71 12.53 10.43 -13.80
C PRO A 71 13.98 9.96 -13.53
N GLU A 72 14.98 10.77 -13.88
CA GLU A 72 16.41 10.51 -13.64
C GLU A 72 16.78 10.36 -12.16
N ILE A 73 15.99 10.92 -11.24
CA ILE A 73 16.27 10.79 -9.80
C ILE A 73 16.01 9.37 -9.28
N ALA A 74 15.34 8.52 -10.07
CA ALA A 74 15.08 7.12 -9.71
C ALA A 74 16.38 6.31 -9.54
N ASP A 75 17.38 6.53 -10.40
CA ASP A 75 18.67 5.82 -10.35
C ASP A 75 19.47 6.13 -9.08
N VAL A 76 19.32 7.34 -8.53
CA VAL A 76 19.98 7.77 -7.28
C VAL A 76 19.08 7.61 -6.04
N SER A 77 17.89 7.03 -6.19
CA SER A 77 16.96 6.78 -5.09
C SER A 77 16.41 5.35 -5.09
N LEU A 78 15.26 5.13 -5.76
CA LEU A 78 14.54 3.86 -5.69
C LEU A 78 15.27 2.71 -6.37
N ALA A 79 16.15 2.98 -7.34
CA ALA A 79 16.94 1.98 -8.07
C ALA A 79 18.44 2.02 -7.75
N HIS A 80 18.84 2.72 -6.68
CA HIS A 80 20.24 2.82 -6.28
C HIS A 80 20.79 1.42 -5.93
N PRO A 81 21.87 0.93 -6.58
CA PRO A 81 22.32 -0.46 -6.44
C PRO A 81 22.57 -0.92 -5.00
N ALA A 82 23.25 -0.11 -4.18
CA ALA A 82 23.53 -0.48 -2.80
C ALA A 82 22.28 -0.48 -1.89
N ILE A 83 21.26 0.32 -2.23
CA ILE A 83 19.99 0.31 -1.49
C ILE A 83 19.23 -0.95 -1.88
N MET A 84 19.10 -1.23 -3.18
CA MET A 84 18.34 -2.40 -3.66
C MET A 84 18.98 -3.73 -3.26
N GLU A 85 20.30 -3.84 -3.33
CA GLU A 85 21.01 -5.04 -2.85
C GLU A 85 20.69 -5.30 -1.36
N ALA A 86 20.66 -4.27 -0.52
CA ALA A 86 20.31 -4.41 0.89
C ALA A 86 18.82 -4.70 1.11
N VAL A 87 17.93 -4.01 0.40
CA VAL A 87 16.48 -4.19 0.51
C VAL A 87 16.07 -5.61 0.09
N GLU A 88 16.52 -6.09 -1.06
CA GLU A 88 16.19 -7.43 -1.55
C GLU A 88 16.86 -8.52 -0.71
N ALA A 89 18.05 -8.27 -0.15
CA ALA A 89 18.66 -9.19 0.82
C ALA A 89 17.88 -9.29 2.13
N LEU A 90 17.27 -8.20 2.62
CA LEU A 90 16.43 -8.22 3.82
C LEU A 90 15.04 -8.80 3.57
N LEU A 91 14.48 -8.61 2.38
CA LEU A 91 13.23 -9.27 1.98
C LEU A 91 13.45 -10.75 1.62
N GLY A 92 14.64 -11.12 1.19
CA GLY A 92 14.99 -12.46 0.72
C GLY A 92 14.43 -12.79 -0.68
N GLU A 93 13.94 -11.79 -1.41
CA GLU A 93 13.32 -11.91 -2.72
C GLU A 93 13.28 -10.54 -3.44
N PRO A 94 12.93 -10.48 -4.74
CA PRO A 94 12.79 -9.22 -5.45
C PRO A 94 11.81 -8.26 -4.78
N ALA A 95 12.18 -6.98 -4.78
CA ALA A 95 11.39 -5.91 -4.20
C ALA A 95 10.47 -5.25 -5.24
N THR A 96 9.37 -4.66 -4.78
CA THR A 96 8.52 -3.76 -5.56
C THR A 96 8.28 -2.49 -4.77
N LEU A 97 8.33 -1.34 -5.45
CA LEU A 97 8.10 -0.04 -4.85
C LEU A 97 6.61 0.12 -4.53
N GLY A 98 6.31 0.26 -3.25
CA GLY A 98 4.97 0.53 -2.77
C GLY A 98 4.67 2.01 -2.58
N GLN A 99 5.69 2.80 -2.21
CA GLN A 99 5.56 4.22 -1.92
C GLN A 99 6.82 4.98 -2.34
N TYR A 100 6.62 6.15 -2.96
CA TYR A 100 7.66 7.17 -3.15
C TYR A 100 7.15 8.48 -2.57
N TRP A 101 7.73 8.96 -1.47
CA TRP A 101 7.16 10.08 -0.73
C TRP A 101 8.23 11.00 -0.15
N SER A 102 8.27 12.24 -0.59
CA SER A 102 9.11 13.29 -0.03
C SER A 102 8.37 14.06 1.06
N ILE A 103 9.02 14.28 2.19
CA ILE A 103 8.46 15.02 3.32
C ILE A 103 9.37 16.23 3.63
N MET A 104 8.77 17.41 3.68
CA MET A 104 9.39 18.67 4.03
C MET A 104 8.81 19.20 5.35
N ARG A 105 9.66 19.43 6.35
CA ARG A 105 9.30 19.94 7.68
C ARG A 105 10.09 21.21 8.00
N PRO A 106 9.52 22.39 7.74
CA PRO A 106 10.17 23.66 8.05
C PRO A 106 10.40 23.88 9.55
N PRO A 107 11.19 24.89 9.95
CA PRO A 107 11.31 25.31 11.35
C PRO A 107 9.96 25.43 12.04
N GLY A 108 9.82 24.85 13.22
CA GLY A 108 8.57 24.83 13.99
C GLY A 108 7.60 23.71 13.60
N ALA A 109 7.91 22.89 12.58
CA ALA A 109 7.05 21.77 12.21
C ALA A 109 6.89 20.75 13.34
N GLY A 110 5.64 20.54 13.78
CA GLY A 110 5.30 19.66 14.90
C GLY A 110 5.39 20.32 16.28
N LEU A 111 5.62 21.63 16.36
CA LEU A 111 5.42 22.37 17.63
C LEU A 111 3.92 22.65 17.83
N ASP A 112 3.45 22.50 19.06
CA ASP A 112 2.06 22.79 19.48
C ASP A 112 2.09 23.41 20.90
N ASP A 113 1.02 24.10 21.29
CA ASP A 113 0.85 24.80 22.58
C ASP A 113 0.73 23.83 23.76
N LYS A 114 0.42 22.56 23.48
CA LYS A 114 0.50 21.48 24.46
C LYS A 114 1.93 20.95 24.47
N PRO A 115 2.55 20.70 25.64
CA PRO A 115 3.80 19.93 25.67
C PRO A 115 3.57 18.68 24.84
N PHE A 116 4.55 18.32 24.01
CA PHE A 116 4.42 17.30 22.99
C PHE A 116 3.88 15.98 23.58
N VAL A 117 2.56 15.82 23.53
CA VAL A 117 1.78 14.73 24.07
C VAL A 117 0.55 14.62 23.15
N LYS A 118 0.61 13.65 22.22
CA LYS A 118 -0.38 13.32 21.16
C LYS A 118 -0.42 14.28 19.96
N GLY A 119 0.07 13.81 18.80
CA GLY A 119 -0.13 14.48 17.51
C GLY A 119 0.83 14.04 16.40
N SER A 120 2.06 13.67 16.74
CA SER A 120 2.95 12.87 15.89
C SER A 120 3.69 11.88 16.78
N GLY A 121 2.92 10.92 17.29
CA GLY A 121 3.39 9.91 18.20
C GLY A 121 4.05 8.73 17.49
N ALA A 122 4.75 7.91 18.28
CA ALA A 122 5.17 6.59 17.86
C ALA A 122 4.04 5.86 17.14
N HIS A 123 4.35 5.34 15.96
CA HIS A 123 3.42 4.58 15.15
C HIS A 123 4.15 3.57 14.28
N TYR A 124 3.39 2.71 13.60
CA TYR A 124 3.87 1.98 12.43
C TYR A 124 2.84 2.05 11.30
N ASP A 125 3.25 1.66 10.09
CA ASP A 125 2.51 2.02 8.87
C ASP A 125 1.75 0.87 8.23
N TYR A 126 1.62 -0.26 8.93
CA TYR A 126 0.62 -1.23 8.54
C TYR A 126 -0.77 -0.64 8.76
N LYS A 127 -1.44 -0.34 7.65
CA LYS A 127 -2.67 0.41 7.53
C LYS A 127 -3.49 -0.26 6.42
N PRO A 128 -4.35 -1.25 6.72
CA PRO A 128 -5.08 -2.04 5.72
C PRO A 128 -6.02 -1.21 4.83
N TRP A 129 -6.23 0.07 5.16
CA TRP A 129 -7.00 1.03 4.37
C TRP A 129 -6.15 1.83 3.35
N ARG A 130 -4.84 1.57 3.24
CA ARG A 130 -3.91 2.29 2.35
C ARG A 130 -3.24 1.36 1.35
N CYS A 131 -3.11 1.80 0.11
CA CYS A 131 -2.24 1.17 -0.89
C CYS A 131 -0.82 1.03 -0.34
N VAL A 132 -0.27 2.11 0.20
CA VAL A 132 1.10 2.18 0.75
C VAL A 132 1.27 1.56 2.14
N GLY A 133 0.28 0.83 2.66
CA GLY A 133 0.30 0.31 4.04
C GLY A 133 -0.36 -1.05 4.23
N SER A 134 -0.87 -1.68 3.19
CA SER A 134 -1.62 -2.94 3.28
C SER A 134 -0.78 -4.18 2.92
N TYR A 135 0.55 -4.08 3.10
CA TYR A 135 1.53 -5.16 2.93
C TYR A 135 1.79 -5.88 4.26
N VAL A 136 2.27 -7.12 4.20
CA VAL A 136 2.64 -7.91 5.39
C VAL A 136 4.09 -8.39 5.40
N LYS A 137 4.81 -8.30 4.28
CA LYS A 137 6.26 -8.45 4.18
C LYS A 137 6.87 -7.27 3.41
N TRP A 138 7.39 -6.30 4.14
CA TRP A 138 7.79 -5.00 3.59
C TRP A 138 8.68 -4.21 4.55
N LEU A 139 9.35 -3.20 4.02
CA LEU A 139 10.23 -2.31 4.76
C LEU A 139 10.18 -0.88 4.18
N PHE A 140 10.76 0.04 4.93
CA PHE A 140 11.03 1.41 4.51
C PHE A 140 12.47 1.57 4.10
N ALA A 141 12.74 2.47 3.16
CA ALA A 141 14.04 3.08 2.96
C ALA A 141 13.89 4.60 3.06
N VAL A 142 14.57 5.22 4.03
CA VAL A 142 14.50 6.67 4.25
C VAL A 142 15.87 7.30 3.99
N ILE A 143 15.88 8.28 3.09
CA ILE A 143 17.06 9.06 2.70
C ILE A 143 16.90 10.48 3.27
N PRO A 144 17.66 10.88 4.29
CA PRO A 144 17.65 12.23 4.82
C PRO A 144 18.43 13.17 3.88
N PHE A 145 17.83 14.30 3.52
CA PHE A 145 18.51 15.31 2.70
C PHE A 145 19.39 16.26 3.52
N VAL A 146 19.28 16.19 4.84
CA VAL A 146 20.03 16.97 5.82
C VAL A 146 20.34 16.06 7.00
N ASP A 147 21.28 16.45 7.85
CA ASP A 147 21.49 15.73 9.12
C ASP A 147 20.23 15.81 9.99
N TYR A 148 19.74 14.67 10.44
CA TYR A 148 18.62 14.57 11.37
C TYR A 148 19.13 14.73 12.80
N THR A 149 19.60 15.94 13.11
CA THR A 149 20.07 16.32 14.44
C THR A 149 18.91 16.41 15.43
N GLU A 150 19.23 16.45 16.73
CA GLU A 150 18.25 16.66 17.80
C GLU A 150 17.36 17.89 17.54
N THR A 151 17.95 19.00 17.08
CA THR A 151 17.20 20.22 16.78
C THR A 151 16.40 20.13 15.49
N ALA A 152 16.88 19.43 14.46
CA ALA A 152 16.16 19.26 13.20
C ALA A 152 14.95 18.31 13.31
N GLY A 153 14.85 17.55 14.42
CA GLY A 153 13.81 16.57 14.65
C GLY A 153 14.19 15.20 14.10
N PRO A 154 14.86 14.35 14.91
CA PRO A 154 15.28 13.03 14.47
C PRO A 154 14.10 12.12 14.15
N LEU A 155 14.34 11.14 13.27
CA LEU A 155 13.47 9.98 13.12
C LEU A 155 13.92 8.94 14.15
N VAL A 156 13.17 8.80 15.25
CA VAL A 156 13.48 7.84 16.31
C VAL A 156 12.72 6.53 16.08
N ILE A 157 13.32 5.41 16.46
CA ILE A 157 12.81 4.05 16.19
C ILE A 157 12.79 3.27 17.51
N SER A 158 11.83 2.35 17.69
CA SER A 158 11.79 1.44 18.84
C SER A 158 12.38 0.08 18.46
N PRO A 159 13.59 -0.26 18.93
CA PRO A 159 14.23 -1.53 18.57
C PRO A 159 13.41 -2.74 19.02
N GLY A 160 13.23 -3.72 18.14
CA GLY A 160 12.51 -4.97 18.42
C GLY A 160 10.99 -4.86 18.43
N SER A 161 10.42 -3.66 18.25
CA SER A 161 8.97 -3.44 18.25
C SER A 161 8.25 -4.14 17.09
N HIS A 162 8.94 -4.39 15.97
CA HIS A 162 8.39 -5.13 14.83
C HIS A 162 8.00 -6.57 15.17
N LEU A 163 8.66 -7.18 16.15
CA LEU A 163 8.37 -8.55 16.63
C LEU A 163 7.05 -8.64 17.41
N LYS A 164 6.46 -7.50 17.80
CA LYS A 164 5.17 -7.48 18.52
C LYS A 164 3.98 -7.71 17.59
N THR A 165 4.13 -7.49 16.29
CA THR A 165 3.11 -7.79 15.28
C THR A 165 3.39 -9.15 14.65
N ARG A 166 2.36 -9.97 14.46
CA ARG A 166 2.49 -11.31 13.87
C ARG A 166 1.55 -11.48 12.70
N VAL A 167 2.10 -11.87 11.56
CA VAL A 167 1.31 -12.40 10.42
C VAL A 167 0.99 -13.85 10.73
N LEU A 168 -0.29 -14.20 10.71
CA LEU A 168 -0.77 -15.53 11.03
C LEU A 168 -0.77 -16.44 9.80
N PRO A 169 -0.84 -17.77 9.99
CA PRO A 169 -1.06 -18.70 8.88
C PRO A 169 -2.31 -18.31 8.07
N SER A 170 -2.28 -18.63 6.78
CA SER A 170 -3.41 -18.39 5.89
C SER A 170 -4.67 -19.11 6.37
N ASP A 171 -5.82 -18.47 6.19
CA ASP A 171 -7.13 -19.06 6.36
C ASP A 171 -7.63 -19.84 5.13
N GLY A 172 -6.75 -20.03 4.14
CA GLY A 172 -7.03 -20.62 2.84
C GLY A 172 -6.99 -19.61 1.69
N ARG A 173 -7.10 -18.30 1.97
CA ARG A 173 -7.02 -17.25 0.94
C ARG A 173 -6.17 -16.05 1.36
N VAL A 174 -6.24 -15.66 2.63
CA VAL A 174 -5.58 -14.47 3.17
C VAL A 174 -4.98 -14.76 4.55
N HIS A 175 -4.04 -13.91 4.96
CA HIS A 175 -3.34 -14.01 6.23
C HIS A 175 -3.84 -12.95 7.22
N PRO A 176 -4.46 -13.38 8.33
CA PRO A 176 -4.79 -12.48 9.43
C PRO A 176 -3.53 -11.90 10.07
N VAL A 177 -3.66 -10.74 10.70
CA VAL A 177 -2.54 -10.07 11.36
C VAL A 177 -2.91 -9.77 12.80
N ASP A 178 -2.15 -10.31 13.73
CA ASP A 178 -2.12 -9.88 15.13
C ASP A 178 -1.30 -8.58 15.21
N ALA A 179 -1.97 -7.44 15.01
CA ALA A 179 -1.35 -6.13 14.96
C ALA A 179 -1.12 -5.58 16.38
N ALA A 180 0.12 -5.23 16.71
CA ALA A 180 0.45 -4.70 18.03
C ALA A 180 -0.24 -3.35 18.30
N LEU A 181 -0.81 -3.19 19.49
CA LEU A 181 -1.29 -1.90 19.98
C LEU A 181 -0.09 -1.06 20.43
N VAL A 182 0.17 0.08 19.76
CA VAL A 182 1.26 0.98 20.16
C VAL A 182 0.88 1.67 21.46
N PRO A 183 1.66 1.49 22.55
CA PRO A 183 1.28 1.96 23.87
C PRO A 183 1.52 3.47 24.01
N ALA A 184 1.29 4.00 25.21
CA ALA A 184 1.63 5.39 25.52
C ALA A 184 3.15 5.66 25.36
N PRO A 185 3.56 6.87 24.93
CA PRO A 185 4.98 7.22 24.74
C PRO A 185 5.91 6.84 25.90
N GLU A 186 5.43 6.98 27.13
CA GLU A 186 6.21 6.74 28.35
C GLU A 186 6.54 5.26 28.53
N SER A 187 5.84 4.37 27.82
CA SER A 187 6.04 2.92 27.82
C SER A 187 6.85 2.43 26.61
N ILE A 188 7.35 3.33 25.76
CA ILE A 188 8.10 3.01 24.54
C ILE A 188 9.53 3.53 24.65
N THR A 189 10.50 2.64 24.48
CA THR A 189 11.88 3.06 24.24
C THR A 189 12.05 3.44 22.78
N LEU A 190 12.38 4.70 22.52
CA LEU A 190 12.71 5.23 21.19
C LEU A 190 14.19 5.64 21.18
N VAL A 191 14.94 5.17 20.19
CA VAL A 191 16.35 5.50 20.00
C VAL A 191 16.53 6.39 18.77
N ASP A 192 17.45 7.35 18.87
CA ASP A 192 17.88 8.15 17.72
C ASP A 192 19.00 7.39 16.96
N PRO A 193 18.75 6.95 15.72
CA PRO A 193 19.77 6.33 14.87
C PRO A 193 20.88 7.30 14.43
N LYS A 194 20.74 8.61 14.69
CA LYS A 194 21.67 9.69 14.32
C LYS A 194 21.96 9.68 12.83
N LEU A 195 20.90 9.78 12.02
CA LEU A 195 21.00 9.76 10.56
C LEU A 195 21.66 11.05 10.08
N LYS A 196 22.67 10.87 9.24
CA LYS A 196 23.35 11.95 8.53
C LYS A 196 22.87 12.01 7.10
N ARG A 197 23.00 13.18 6.49
CA ARG A 197 22.89 13.34 5.04
C ARG A 197 23.76 12.28 4.34
N GLY A 198 23.17 11.56 3.39
CA GLY A 198 23.82 10.46 2.65
C GLY A 198 23.68 9.08 3.27
N ASP A 199 23.20 8.96 4.51
CA ASP A 199 22.79 7.68 5.07
C ASP A 199 21.48 7.20 4.44
N VAL A 200 21.19 5.90 4.60
CA VAL A 200 19.87 5.33 4.35
C VAL A 200 19.50 4.47 5.55
N VAL A 201 18.36 4.72 6.17
CA VAL A 201 17.80 3.77 7.16
C VAL A 201 16.82 2.84 6.46
N LEU A 202 17.04 1.55 6.65
CA LEU A 202 16.09 0.49 6.32
C LEU A 202 15.35 0.12 7.59
N MET A 203 14.02 0.09 7.55
CA MET A 203 13.20 -0.15 8.75
C MET A 203 12.07 -1.14 8.43
N HIS A 204 11.85 -2.13 9.28
CA HIS A 204 10.78 -3.10 9.13
C HIS A 204 9.41 -2.40 9.11
N GLY A 205 8.46 -2.86 8.28
CA GLY A 205 7.14 -2.24 8.15
C GLY A 205 6.31 -2.14 9.45
N PHE A 206 6.60 -3.02 10.42
CA PHE A 206 6.00 -3.06 11.75
C PHE A 206 6.82 -2.35 12.84
N ALA A 207 8.00 -1.81 12.53
CA ALA A 207 8.80 -1.11 13.52
C ALA A 207 8.13 0.22 13.91
N TRP A 208 7.99 0.43 15.22
CA TRP A 208 7.44 1.66 15.76
C TRP A 208 8.46 2.78 15.61
N HIS A 209 8.02 3.92 15.11
CA HIS A 209 8.88 5.07 14.85
C HIS A 209 8.13 6.37 15.02
N GLU A 210 8.89 7.44 15.19
CA GLU A 210 8.37 8.78 15.40
C GLU A 210 9.30 9.83 14.78
N ALA A 211 8.73 10.80 14.08
CA ALA A 211 9.47 11.96 13.62
C ALA A 211 9.33 13.09 14.64
N ARG A 212 10.39 13.38 15.41
CA ARG A 212 10.39 14.44 16.44
C ARG A 212 10.21 15.83 15.81
N PRO A 213 9.75 16.84 16.57
CA PRO A 213 9.56 18.20 16.05
C PRO A 213 10.86 18.84 15.55
N ASN A 214 10.72 19.74 14.59
CA ASN A 214 11.83 20.58 14.15
C ASN A 214 11.89 21.85 15.02
N TYR A 215 12.80 21.84 15.99
CA TYR A 215 13.13 22.98 16.85
C TYR A 215 14.23 23.89 16.26
N GLY A 216 14.80 23.48 15.12
CA GLY A 216 15.91 24.14 14.48
C GLY A 216 15.49 25.38 13.67
N ASN A 217 16.44 25.90 12.91
CA ASN A 217 16.29 27.07 12.04
C ASN A 217 16.44 26.73 10.55
N SER A 218 16.46 25.44 10.19
CA SER A 218 16.52 24.95 8.81
C SER A 218 15.45 23.90 8.56
N ASP A 219 15.12 23.69 7.30
CA ASP A 219 14.19 22.62 6.91
C ASP A 219 14.77 21.23 7.22
N ARG A 220 13.89 20.34 7.67
CA ARG A 220 14.15 18.91 7.76
C ARG A 220 13.41 18.21 6.63
N ALA A 221 14.17 17.77 5.62
CA ALA A 221 13.63 17.12 4.43
C ALA A 221 14.21 15.71 4.24
N GLY A 222 13.46 14.86 3.52
CA GLY A 222 13.96 13.55 3.10
C GLY A 222 12.97 12.81 2.22
N LEU A 223 13.45 11.73 1.60
CA LEU A 223 12.68 10.80 0.80
C LEU A 223 12.36 9.54 1.62
N TYR A 224 11.10 9.13 1.60
CA TYR A 224 10.53 8.01 2.34
C TYR A 224 9.93 7.04 1.35
N MET A 225 10.67 5.98 1.05
CA MET A 225 10.23 4.91 0.16
C MET A 225 9.77 3.72 0.98
N LYS A 226 8.81 2.97 0.44
CA LYS A 226 8.43 1.65 0.95
C LYS A 226 8.61 0.63 -0.14
N PHE A 227 9.19 -0.50 0.24
CA PHE A 227 9.36 -1.65 -0.62
C PHE A 227 8.68 -2.85 0.01
N HIS A 228 7.97 -3.61 -0.79
CA HIS A 228 7.41 -4.89 -0.38
C HIS A 228 8.04 -6.02 -1.18
N ALA A 229 8.04 -7.20 -0.58
CA ALA A 229 8.34 -8.43 -1.29
C ALA A 229 7.34 -8.61 -2.44
N LYS A 230 7.78 -9.10 -3.60
CA LYS A 230 6.89 -9.47 -4.71
C LYS A 230 5.80 -10.45 -4.23
N SER A 231 6.15 -11.41 -3.38
CA SER A 231 5.21 -12.37 -2.79
C SER A 231 4.21 -11.78 -1.79
N SER A 232 4.32 -10.50 -1.39
CA SER A 232 3.42 -9.86 -0.43
C SER A 232 2.81 -8.58 -1.03
N PRO A 233 1.93 -8.70 -2.03
CA PRO A 233 1.31 -7.54 -2.65
C PRO A 233 0.41 -6.76 -1.65
N PRO A 234 0.16 -5.47 -1.91
CA PRO A 234 -0.74 -4.66 -1.09
C PRO A 234 -2.18 -5.13 -1.22
N ALA A 235 -2.86 -5.38 -0.11
CA ALA A 235 -4.24 -5.82 -0.16
C ALA A 235 -5.19 -4.79 -0.80
N CYS A 236 -4.93 -3.48 -0.64
CA CYS A 236 -5.67 -2.40 -1.31
C CYS A 236 -5.45 -2.36 -2.84
N GLY A 237 -4.40 -3.04 -3.30
CA GLY A 237 -3.82 -2.93 -4.63
C GLY A 237 -2.72 -1.86 -4.70
N PRO A 238 -1.86 -1.94 -5.73
CA PRO A 238 -0.63 -1.15 -5.82
C PRO A 238 -0.89 0.33 -6.08
N THR A 239 0.09 1.14 -5.72
CA THR A 239 0.19 2.53 -6.16
C THR A 239 0.52 2.54 -7.66
N ILE A 240 -0.17 3.35 -8.45
CA ILE A 240 0.13 3.55 -9.87
C ILE A 240 1.11 4.71 -10.03
N TYR A 241 2.22 4.49 -10.72
CA TYR A 241 3.29 5.46 -10.94
C TYR A 241 3.26 6.07 -12.36
N PRO A 242 3.94 7.21 -12.61
CA PRO A 242 4.13 7.70 -13.98
C PRO A 242 4.95 6.73 -14.83
N SER A 243 4.58 6.50 -16.10
CA SER A 243 5.39 5.68 -17.02
C SER A 243 6.79 6.25 -17.24
N ALA A 244 6.95 7.57 -17.14
CA ALA A 244 8.25 8.24 -17.30
C ALA A 244 9.35 7.63 -16.41
N VAL A 245 9.04 7.27 -15.16
CA VAL A 245 10.02 6.63 -14.28
C VAL A 245 10.29 5.18 -14.67
N HIS A 246 9.26 4.39 -14.99
CA HIS A 246 9.46 3.03 -15.45
C HIS A 246 10.35 2.97 -16.71
N ASP A 247 10.13 3.90 -17.64
CA ASP A 247 10.84 3.94 -18.91
C ASP A 247 12.30 4.41 -18.75
N ALA A 248 12.56 5.30 -17.79
CA ALA A 248 13.90 5.76 -17.45
C ALA A 248 14.72 4.71 -16.68
N LEU A 249 14.06 3.77 -15.97
CA LEU A 249 14.74 2.70 -15.26
C LEU A 249 15.48 1.76 -16.21
N ARG A 250 16.68 1.36 -15.77
CA ARG A 250 17.44 0.27 -16.38
C ARG A 250 16.58 -1.00 -16.44
N PRO A 251 16.69 -1.84 -17.49
CA PRO A 251 15.82 -3.01 -17.66
C PRO A 251 15.73 -3.91 -16.42
N GLU A 252 16.84 -4.11 -15.73
CA GLU A 252 16.93 -4.93 -14.51
C GLU A 252 16.27 -4.31 -13.26
N ALA A 253 15.87 -3.03 -13.31
CA ALA A 253 15.24 -2.31 -12.20
C ALA A 253 13.74 -2.03 -12.46
N ARG A 254 13.22 -2.35 -13.65
CA ARG A 254 11.81 -2.09 -14.02
C ARG A 254 10.81 -2.85 -13.16
N HIS A 255 11.20 -3.97 -12.57
CA HIS A 255 10.36 -4.72 -11.62
C HIS A 255 10.03 -3.93 -10.35
N LEU A 256 10.75 -2.84 -10.07
CA LEU A 256 10.46 -1.95 -8.96
C LEU A 256 9.18 -1.14 -9.21
N VAL A 257 8.85 -0.82 -10.45
CA VAL A 257 7.69 0.02 -10.81
C VAL A 257 6.84 -0.68 -11.89
N PRO A 258 6.26 -1.86 -11.60
CA PRO A 258 5.53 -2.64 -12.61
C PRO A 258 4.12 -2.06 -12.89
N TYR A 259 3.62 -1.20 -12.00
CA TYR A 259 2.29 -0.59 -12.12
C TYR A 259 2.45 0.90 -12.43
N HIS A 260 2.35 1.24 -13.71
CA HIS A 260 2.56 2.61 -14.17
C HIS A 260 1.64 2.99 -15.33
N ARG A 261 1.43 4.29 -15.55
CA ARG A 261 0.60 4.88 -16.62
C ARG A 261 1.23 6.16 -17.19
N GLY A 262 1.09 6.35 -18.50
CA GLY A 262 1.64 7.48 -19.26
C GLY A 262 0.62 8.56 -19.64
N ASP A 263 -0.64 8.39 -19.24
CA ASP A 263 -1.74 9.32 -19.54
C ASP A 263 -2.02 10.34 -18.43
N GLY A 264 -1.11 10.45 -17.46
CA GLY A 264 -1.22 11.39 -16.33
C GLY A 264 -2.20 10.96 -15.23
N LYS A 265 -2.83 9.77 -15.35
CA LYS A 265 -3.69 9.16 -14.32
C LYS A 265 -2.89 8.20 -13.43
N TYR A 266 -1.99 8.75 -12.63
CA TYR A 266 -1.19 8.03 -11.64
C TYR A 266 -1.37 8.69 -10.28
N ALA A 267 -0.91 8.04 -9.21
CA ALA A 267 -1.16 8.49 -7.83
C ALA A 267 -0.67 9.92 -7.56
N ALA A 268 -1.60 10.87 -7.48
CA ALA A 268 -1.35 12.27 -7.14
C ALA A 268 -2.58 12.93 -6.50
N VAL A 269 -2.37 14.03 -5.77
CA VAL A 269 -3.41 14.96 -5.37
C VAL A 269 -3.15 16.30 -6.05
N ARG A 270 -4.09 16.72 -6.90
CA ARG A 270 -4.08 18.04 -7.55
C ARG A 270 -5.22 18.87 -6.97
N GLU A 271 -6.30 19.06 -7.73
CA GLU A 271 -7.58 19.61 -7.21
C GLU A 271 -8.39 18.56 -6.43
N GLY A 272 -8.09 17.27 -6.65
CA GLY A 272 -8.63 16.11 -5.97
C GLY A 272 -7.69 14.91 -6.17
N PRO A 273 -8.05 13.73 -5.64
CA PRO A 273 -7.29 12.51 -5.91
C PRO A 273 -7.38 12.19 -7.40
N ILE A 274 -6.23 12.00 -8.02
CA ILE A 274 -6.09 11.45 -9.36
C ILE A 274 -5.40 10.12 -9.15
N GLY A 275 -6.14 9.02 -9.27
CA GLY A 275 -5.52 7.70 -9.34
C GLY A 275 -5.55 7.16 -10.76
N GLY A 276 -5.36 5.85 -10.86
CA GLY A 276 -5.09 5.16 -12.12
C GLY A 276 -5.86 3.86 -12.30
N VAL A 277 -6.98 3.68 -11.59
CA VAL A 277 -7.82 2.49 -11.63
C VAL A 277 -9.23 2.88 -12.10
N ASP A 278 -9.65 2.35 -13.24
CA ASP A 278 -10.91 2.74 -13.90
C ASP A 278 -12.05 1.75 -13.62
N GLU A 279 -11.72 0.47 -13.43
CA GLU A 279 -12.67 -0.60 -13.15
C GLU A 279 -12.15 -1.54 -12.06
N ALA A 280 -13.05 -2.24 -11.39
CA ALA A 280 -12.71 -3.39 -10.56
C ALA A 280 -13.56 -4.61 -10.90
N ARG A 281 -12.96 -5.80 -10.84
CA ARG A 281 -13.63 -7.10 -10.96
C ARG A 281 -13.44 -7.90 -9.67
N LEU A 282 -14.44 -8.68 -9.29
CA LEU A 282 -14.43 -9.42 -8.02
C LEU A 282 -14.51 -10.93 -8.25
N VAL A 283 -13.55 -11.66 -7.71
CA VAL A 283 -13.65 -13.09 -7.43
C VAL A 283 -14.31 -13.23 -6.07
N ILE A 284 -15.62 -13.49 -6.05
CA ILE A 284 -16.38 -13.71 -4.81
C ILE A 284 -16.65 -15.19 -4.66
N GLU A 285 -16.12 -15.75 -3.58
CA GLU A 285 -16.24 -17.16 -3.24
C GLU A 285 -17.13 -17.33 -2.00
N ASP A 286 -18.00 -18.33 -2.01
CA ASP A 286 -18.81 -18.70 -0.84
C ASP A 286 -18.08 -19.72 0.09
N PRO A 287 -18.65 -20.07 1.25
CA PRO A 287 -18.03 -21.05 2.15
C PRO A 287 -17.97 -22.48 1.59
N GLN A 288 -18.59 -22.75 0.43
CA GLN A 288 -18.53 -24.02 -0.31
C GLN A 288 -17.58 -23.93 -1.52
N GLU A 289 -16.77 -22.88 -1.60
CA GLU A 289 -15.82 -22.64 -2.70
C GLU A 289 -16.48 -22.45 -4.08
N ARG A 290 -17.76 -22.04 -4.10
CA ARG A 290 -18.47 -21.68 -5.33
C ARG A 290 -18.19 -20.23 -5.70
N LEU A 291 -18.06 -19.96 -6.99
CA LEU A 291 -17.82 -18.64 -7.56
C LEU A 291 -19.13 -17.94 -7.90
N LEU A 292 -19.27 -16.68 -7.51
CA LEU A 292 -20.38 -15.83 -7.95
C LEU A 292 -20.12 -15.30 -9.36
N LEU A 293 -21.08 -15.54 -10.26
CA LEU A 293 -21.11 -14.95 -11.59
C LEU A 293 -22.38 -14.11 -11.76
N VAL A 294 -22.29 -13.08 -12.60
CA VAL A 294 -23.41 -12.23 -13.01
C VAL A 294 -23.62 -12.31 -14.51
N ARG A 295 -24.85 -12.10 -14.95
CA ARG A 295 -25.19 -12.13 -16.36
C ARG A 295 -24.63 -10.89 -17.06
N ALA A 296 -23.88 -11.12 -18.14
CA ALA A 296 -23.34 -10.09 -19.01
C ALA A 296 -24.36 -9.71 -20.10
N GLU A 297 -24.12 -8.58 -20.77
CA GLU A 297 -24.81 -8.26 -22.02
C GLU A 297 -24.53 -9.35 -23.06
N GLY A 298 -25.55 -9.81 -23.78
CA GLY A 298 -25.43 -10.92 -24.72
C GLY A 298 -25.62 -12.32 -24.10
N GLY A 299 -25.96 -12.41 -22.81
CA GLY A 299 -26.42 -13.64 -22.17
C GLY A 299 -25.33 -14.59 -21.67
N ARG A 300 -24.05 -14.22 -21.84
CA ARG A 300 -22.89 -14.86 -21.20
C ARG A 300 -22.84 -14.52 -19.70
N TRP A 301 -21.98 -15.20 -18.97
CA TRP A 301 -21.69 -14.95 -17.56
C TRP A 301 -20.33 -14.26 -17.40
N ARG A 302 -20.16 -13.50 -16.33
CA ARG A 302 -18.89 -12.85 -16.01
C ARG A 302 -18.72 -12.67 -14.51
N LEU A 303 -17.50 -12.37 -14.08
CA LEU A 303 -17.29 -11.89 -12.72
C LEU A 303 -18.01 -10.55 -12.50
N PRO A 304 -18.59 -10.29 -11.32
CA PRO A 304 -19.08 -8.97 -10.97
C PRO A 304 -17.99 -7.92 -11.18
N GLY A 305 -18.32 -6.80 -11.83
CA GLY A 305 -17.41 -5.66 -11.84
C GLY A 305 -18.10 -4.32 -11.98
N TYR A 306 -17.33 -3.30 -11.66
CA TYR A 306 -17.83 -2.03 -11.17
C TYR A 306 -16.89 -0.91 -11.61
N THR A 307 -17.44 0.25 -11.95
CA THR A 307 -16.64 1.45 -12.14
C THR A 307 -15.89 1.75 -10.85
N ALA A 308 -14.58 1.91 -10.95
CA ALA A 308 -13.73 2.20 -9.82
C ALA A 308 -13.55 3.72 -9.68
N ALA A 309 -13.63 4.19 -8.44
CA ALA A 309 -13.36 5.57 -8.09
C ALA A 309 -12.73 5.64 -6.69
N GLU A 310 -11.75 6.53 -6.53
CA GLU A 310 -11.21 6.89 -5.22
C GLU A 310 -12.25 7.62 -4.36
N ASP A 311 -12.04 7.60 -3.05
CA ASP A 311 -12.76 8.48 -2.13
C ASP A 311 -12.35 9.95 -2.38
N GLU A 312 -13.31 10.87 -2.47
CA GLU A 312 -13.05 12.30 -2.73
C GLU A 312 -12.11 12.95 -1.69
N THR A 313 -12.07 12.40 -0.48
CA THR A 313 -11.21 12.87 0.62
C THR A 313 -9.87 12.13 0.70
N ALA A 314 -9.59 11.22 -0.23
CA ALA A 314 -8.35 10.48 -0.30
C ALA A 314 -7.15 11.43 -0.36
N ARG A 315 -6.22 11.23 0.56
CA ARG A 315 -4.93 11.93 0.56
C ARG A 315 -3.94 11.12 -0.27
N ILE A 316 -2.78 11.67 -0.56
CA ILE A 316 -1.76 11.04 -1.42
C ILE A 316 -1.43 9.57 -1.06
N LEU A 317 -1.50 9.18 0.21
CA LEU A 317 -1.23 7.80 0.65
C LEU A 317 -2.40 6.83 0.46
N ASP A 318 -3.57 7.38 0.19
CA ASP A 318 -4.84 6.70 0.05
C ASP A 318 -5.27 6.63 -1.44
N VAL A 319 -4.64 7.42 -2.32
CA VAL A 319 -4.87 7.41 -3.78
C VAL A 319 -4.62 6.00 -4.34
N CYS A 320 -5.39 5.63 -5.36
CA CYS A 320 -5.50 4.28 -5.94
C CYS A 320 -6.24 3.25 -5.07
N ASN A 321 -6.67 3.58 -3.84
CA ASN A 321 -7.61 2.72 -3.12
C ASN A 321 -9.05 3.03 -3.58
N VAL A 322 -9.61 2.12 -4.39
CA VAL A 322 -10.96 2.22 -4.95
C VAL A 322 -11.99 1.37 -4.23
N MET A 323 -11.64 0.72 -3.11
CA MET A 323 -12.51 -0.26 -2.45
C MET A 323 -13.84 0.35 -2.00
N GLY A 324 -13.87 1.61 -1.60
CA GLY A 324 -15.10 2.29 -1.14
C GLY A 324 -16.20 2.32 -2.19
N SER A 325 -15.87 2.70 -3.43
CA SER A 325 -16.83 2.72 -4.54
C SER A 325 -17.25 1.31 -4.95
N VAL A 326 -16.32 0.35 -4.94
CA VAL A 326 -16.57 -1.06 -5.29
C VAL A 326 -17.51 -1.73 -4.29
N VAL A 327 -17.21 -1.69 -2.99
CA VAL A 327 -18.07 -2.35 -1.98
C VAL A 327 -19.45 -1.71 -1.88
N THR A 328 -19.55 -0.40 -2.12
CA THR A 328 -20.84 0.31 -2.18
C THR A 328 -21.70 -0.21 -3.34
N GLN A 329 -21.11 -0.33 -4.53
CA GLN A 329 -21.84 -0.84 -5.70
C GLN A 329 -22.22 -2.31 -5.55
N VAL A 330 -21.34 -3.15 -4.99
CA VAL A 330 -21.67 -4.55 -4.66
C VAL A 330 -22.89 -4.60 -3.73
N HIS A 331 -22.92 -3.77 -2.69
CA HIS A 331 -24.04 -3.75 -1.76
C HIS A 331 -25.34 -3.31 -2.44
N VAL A 332 -25.29 -2.28 -3.28
CA VAL A 332 -26.47 -1.77 -3.99
C VAL A 332 -26.99 -2.76 -5.03
N GLN A 333 -26.11 -3.43 -5.77
CA GLN A 333 -26.48 -4.28 -6.90
C GLN A 333 -26.75 -5.73 -6.50
N LEU A 334 -26.00 -6.27 -5.53
CA LEU A 334 -26.06 -7.69 -5.14
C LEU A 334 -26.57 -7.89 -3.70
N GLY A 335 -26.80 -6.83 -2.94
CA GLY A 335 -27.17 -6.92 -1.51
C GLY A 335 -26.06 -7.43 -0.60
N LEU A 336 -24.85 -7.70 -1.14
CA LEU A 336 -23.74 -8.27 -0.39
C LEU A 336 -22.99 -7.20 0.40
N LYS A 337 -22.58 -7.57 1.62
CA LYS A 337 -21.65 -6.78 2.43
C LYS A 337 -20.28 -7.44 2.37
N LEU A 338 -19.32 -6.76 1.76
CA LEU A 338 -17.94 -7.23 1.69
C LEU A 338 -17.10 -6.42 2.69
N PRO A 339 -16.81 -6.96 3.90
CA PRO A 339 -16.05 -6.22 4.93
C PRO A 339 -14.62 -5.86 4.51
N TRP A 340 -14.07 -6.61 3.57
CA TRP A 340 -12.70 -6.50 3.10
C TRP A 340 -12.60 -7.01 1.68
N LEU A 341 -11.52 -6.65 1.00
CA LEU A 341 -11.12 -7.17 -0.30
C LEU A 341 -9.62 -7.43 -0.26
N SER A 342 -9.12 -8.32 -1.11
CA SER A 342 -7.69 -8.55 -1.25
C SER A 342 -7.29 -8.53 -2.72
N TRP A 343 -6.24 -7.80 -3.05
CA TRP A 343 -5.78 -7.65 -4.43
C TRP A 343 -5.23 -8.97 -5.02
N LEU A 344 -5.55 -9.21 -6.29
CA LEU A 344 -5.01 -10.33 -7.08
C LEU A 344 -4.08 -9.85 -8.17
N VAL A 345 -4.56 -8.94 -9.02
CA VAL A 345 -3.85 -8.46 -10.21
C VAL A 345 -4.46 -7.14 -10.70
N ASP A 346 -3.63 -6.31 -11.36
CA ASP A 346 -4.08 -5.17 -12.14
C ASP A 346 -3.94 -5.51 -13.63
N VAL A 347 -5.04 -5.44 -14.37
CA VAL A 347 -5.11 -5.73 -15.81
C VAL A 347 -5.08 -4.41 -16.57
N ALA A 348 -4.13 -4.25 -17.47
CA ALA A 348 -4.13 -3.17 -18.45
C ALA A 348 -4.87 -3.63 -19.71
N ASP A 349 -5.59 -2.73 -20.37
CA ASP A 349 -6.28 -3.10 -21.60
C ASP A 349 -5.30 -3.30 -22.76
N THR A 350 -5.49 -4.39 -23.50
CA THR A 350 -4.99 -4.53 -24.88
C THR A 350 -6.12 -4.64 -25.90
N ARG A 351 -7.39 -4.49 -25.49
CA ARG A 351 -8.60 -4.48 -26.34
C ARG A 351 -8.53 -3.30 -27.29
N GLY A 352 -7.78 -3.45 -28.39
CA GLY A 352 -8.02 -3.02 -29.77
C GLY A 352 -8.38 -1.56 -30.10
N ASN A 353 -8.94 -0.78 -29.20
CA ASN A 353 -9.34 0.61 -29.37
C ASN A 353 -8.16 1.53 -29.05
N ALA A 354 -7.04 1.28 -29.72
CA ALA A 354 -5.94 2.24 -29.88
C ALA A 354 -6.35 3.47 -30.74
N GLU A 355 -7.66 3.69 -30.96
CA GLU A 355 -8.18 4.82 -31.74
C GLU A 355 -8.22 6.12 -30.93
N VAL A 356 -8.28 6.06 -29.59
CA VAL A 356 -8.02 7.23 -28.74
C VAL A 356 -6.57 7.19 -28.29
N LYS A 357 -5.68 7.75 -29.12
CA LYS A 357 -4.26 7.89 -28.76
C LYS A 357 -4.14 8.64 -27.42
N GLY A 358 -3.67 7.95 -26.39
CA GLY A 358 -3.22 8.56 -25.15
C GLY A 358 -4.10 8.33 -23.91
N GLU A 359 -5.18 7.56 -23.98
CA GLU A 359 -5.91 7.12 -22.78
C GLU A 359 -5.57 5.66 -22.47
N GLU A 360 -5.09 5.41 -21.26
CA GLU A 360 -4.89 4.05 -20.75
C GLU A 360 -6.13 3.61 -19.95
N TRP A 361 -6.27 2.30 -19.75
CA TRP A 361 -7.32 1.74 -18.91
C TRP A 361 -6.75 0.67 -17.99
N ARG A 362 -7.25 0.63 -16.76
CA ARG A 362 -6.82 -0.31 -15.73
C ARG A 362 -8.01 -0.90 -14.99
N CYS A 363 -8.08 -2.23 -14.96
CA CYS A 363 -9.00 -2.98 -14.09
C CYS A 363 -8.26 -3.65 -12.96
N ARG A 364 -8.69 -3.41 -11.73
CA ARG A 364 -8.18 -4.07 -10.54
C ARG A 364 -9.02 -5.28 -10.17
N VAL A 365 -8.41 -6.45 -10.05
CA VAL A 365 -9.09 -7.67 -9.64
C VAL A 365 -8.88 -7.88 -8.15
N TYR A 366 -9.99 -8.05 -7.43
CA TYR A 366 -9.99 -8.38 -6.00
C TYR A 366 -10.63 -9.73 -5.74
N GLY A 367 -10.21 -10.37 -4.64
CA GLY A 367 -10.78 -11.59 -4.10
C GLY A 367 -11.48 -11.33 -2.78
N HIS A 368 -12.55 -12.07 -2.54
CA HIS A 368 -13.26 -12.09 -1.28
C HIS A 368 -13.85 -13.48 -1.03
N ARG A 369 -13.80 -13.93 0.23
CA ARG A 369 -14.50 -15.14 0.67
C ARG A 369 -15.57 -14.76 1.68
N LEU A 370 -16.82 -15.10 1.38
CA LEU A 370 -17.96 -14.84 2.25
C LEU A 370 -17.85 -15.65 3.55
N SER A 371 -18.34 -15.08 4.65
CA SER A 371 -18.58 -15.80 5.89
C SER A 371 -19.91 -16.57 5.82
N GLY A 372 -20.04 -17.62 6.64
CA GLY A 372 -21.15 -18.60 6.61
C GLY A 372 -22.58 -18.03 6.53
N ASP A 373 -22.81 -16.84 7.07
CA ASP A 373 -24.14 -16.21 7.15
C ASP A 373 -24.44 -15.22 6.00
N ALA A 374 -23.45 -14.89 5.17
CA ALA A 374 -23.61 -13.97 4.05
C ALA A 374 -23.95 -14.78 2.79
N GLN A 375 -25.22 -14.78 2.38
CA GLN A 375 -25.64 -15.34 1.09
C GLN A 375 -26.34 -14.29 0.25
N VAL A 376 -26.10 -14.32 -1.06
CA VAL A 376 -26.98 -13.63 -2.01
C VAL A 376 -28.28 -14.43 -2.06
N ASP A 377 -29.42 -13.77 -1.86
CA ASP A 377 -30.71 -14.37 -2.18
C ASP A 377 -30.75 -14.64 -3.70
N LEU A 378 -30.54 -15.90 -4.08
CA LEU A 378 -30.74 -16.32 -5.46
C LEU A 378 -32.23 -16.33 -5.77
N SER A 379 -32.60 -15.73 -6.91
CA SER A 379 -33.93 -15.92 -7.47
C SER A 379 -34.18 -17.43 -7.67
N LYS A 380 -35.37 -17.91 -7.29
CA LYS A 380 -35.77 -19.32 -7.48
C LYS A 380 -36.04 -19.68 -8.95
N ASP A 381 -36.03 -18.70 -9.85
CA ASP A 381 -36.21 -18.88 -11.28
C ASP A 381 -34.85 -18.77 -11.98
N GLU A 382 -34.27 -19.91 -12.32
CA GLU A 382 -32.95 -20.01 -12.97
C GLU A 382 -32.91 -19.30 -14.34
N ALA A 383 -34.04 -19.19 -15.05
CA ALA A 383 -34.09 -18.54 -16.36
C ALA A 383 -34.06 -17.00 -16.25
N ALA A 384 -34.54 -16.46 -15.14
CA ALA A 384 -34.59 -15.02 -14.83
C ALA A 384 -33.48 -14.57 -13.86
N ALA A 385 -32.63 -15.48 -13.38
CA ALA A 385 -31.55 -15.15 -12.46
C ALA A 385 -30.50 -14.24 -13.13
N GLU A 386 -30.24 -13.08 -12.52
CA GLU A 386 -29.20 -12.14 -12.94
C GLU A 386 -27.80 -12.54 -12.41
N HIS A 387 -27.76 -13.50 -11.49
CA HIS A 387 -26.57 -13.98 -10.80
C HIS A 387 -26.70 -15.46 -10.43
N CYS A 388 -25.57 -16.18 -10.39
CA CYS A 388 -25.53 -17.59 -10.03
C CYS A 388 -24.24 -17.96 -9.28
N TRP A 389 -24.29 -19.04 -8.51
CA TRP A 389 -23.12 -19.68 -7.91
C TRP A 389 -22.73 -20.88 -8.74
N VAL A 390 -21.45 -20.98 -9.12
CA VAL A 390 -20.93 -22.12 -9.89
C VAL A 390 -19.80 -22.81 -9.13
N THR A 391 -19.74 -24.15 -9.17
CA THR A 391 -18.56 -24.89 -8.71
C THR A 391 -17.42 -24.77 -9.71
N VAL A 392 -16.22 -25.23 -9.34
CA VAL A 392 -15.09 -25.31 -10.26
C VAL A 392 -15.42 -26.22 -11.45
N GLU A 393 -16.06 -27.36 -11.21
CA GLU A 393 -16.46 -28.28 -12.28
C GLU A 393 -17.49 -27.68 -13.25
N GLU A 394 -18.48 -26.97 -12.72
CA GLU A 394 -19.48 -26.25 -13.53
C GLU A 394 -18.83 -25.12 -14.32
N LEU A 395 -17.90 -24.38 -13.71
CA LEU A 395 -17.13 -23.34 -14.40
C LEU A 395 -16.34 -23.95 -15.57
N GLU A 396 -15.63 -25.05 -15.35
CA GLU A 396 -14.89 -25.75 -16.42
C GLU A 396 -15.79 -26.20 -17.57
N GLN A 397 -16.99 -26.71 -17.26
CA GLN A 397 -17.99 -27.03 -18.27
C GLN A 397 -18.42 -25.77 -19.04
N TRP A 398 -18.80 -24.70 -18.34
CA TRP A 398 -19.28 -23.46 -18.97
C TRP A 398 -18.18 -22.77 -19.80
N LEU A 399 -16.92 -22.89 -19.40
CA LEU A 399 -15.77 -22.45 -20.20
C LEU A 399 -15.65 -23.24 -21.51
N SER A 400 -15.89 -24.56 -21.48
CA SER A 400 -15.89 -25.40 -22.69
C SER A 400 -17.05 -25.09 -23.65
N GLU A 401 -18.14 -24.53 -23.11
CA GLU A 401 -19.34 -24.12 -23.84
C GLU A 401 -19.31 -22.63 -24.26
N ASP A 402 -18.20 -21.90 -24.00
CA ASP A 402 -18.03 -20.45 -24.26
C ASP A 402 -19.12 -19.57 -23.58
N LEU A 403 -19.58 -19.99 -22.41
CA LEU A 403 -20.64 -19.30 -21.67
C LEU A 403 -20.12 -18.19 -20.76
N ILE A 404 -18.81 -18.09 -20.47
CA ILE A 404 -18.25 -17.03 -19.62
C ILE A 404 -17.34 -16.07 -20.39
N GLU A 405 -17.67 -14.78 -20.35
CA GLU A 405 -16.84 -13.67 -20.85
C GLU A 405 -15.44 -13.70 -20.23
N ASP A 406 -14.40 -13.53 -21.05
CA ASP A 406 -12.98 -13.58 -20.64
C ASP A 406 -12.61 -14.85 -19.85
N GLY A 407 -13.16 -16.00 -20.26
CA GLY A 407 -13.13 -17.20 -19.44
C GLY A 407 -11.77 -17.75 -19.04
N GLU A 408 -10.75 -17.63 -19.90
CA GLU A 408 -9.38 -17.99 -19.51
C GLU A 408 -8.87 -17.13 -18.35
N GLN A 409 -9.21 -15.83 -18.34
CA GLN A 409 -8.81 -14.92 -17.28
C GLN A 409 -9.60 -15.17 -16.00
N VAL A 410 -10.90 -15.46 -16.09
CA VAL A 410 -11.71 -15.87 -14.93
C VAL A 410 -11.13 -17.13 -14.28
N ARG A 411 -10.80 -18.16 -15.09
CA ARG A 411 -10.12 -19.37 -14.60
C ARG A 411 -8.79 -19.03 -13.93
N LYS A 412 -7.96 -18.18 -14.56
CA LYS A 412 -6.66 -17.77 -14.02
C LYS A 412 -6.81 -17.06 -12.67
N TRP A 413 -7.72 -16.08 -12.55
CA TRP A 413 -7.89 -15.32 -11.32
C TRP A 413 -8.48 -16.16 -10.19
N LEU A 414 -9.40 -17.09 -10.50
CA LEU A 414 -9.90 -18.05 -9.53
C LEU A 414 -8.76 -18.95 -9.02
N HIS A 415 -7.91 -19.46 -9.92
CA HIS A 415 -6.73 -20.24 -9.52
C HIS A 415 -5.78 -19.43 -8.63
N MET A 416 -5.42 -18.20 -9.03
CA MET A 416 -4.58 -17.30 -8.22
C MET A 416 -5.16 -17.07 -6.81
N TRP A 417 -6.48 -16.94 -6.71
CA TRP A 417 -7.20 -16.80 -5.44
C TRP A 417 -7.10 -18.08 -4.59
N GLN A 418 -7.47 -19.22 -5.15
CA GLN A 418 -7.60 -20.48 -4.42
C GLN A 418 -6.26 -21.12 -4.09
N ALA A 419 -5.32 -21.11 -5.04
CA ALA A 419 -3.97 -21.62 -4.86
C ALA A 419 -3.06 -20.67 -4.08
N GLN A 420 -3.51 -19.43 -3.85
CA GLN A 420 -2.71 -18.37 -3.21
C GLN A 420 -1.41 -18.08 -3.96
N GLU A 421 -1.53 -17.92 -5.28
CA GLU A 421 -0.41 -17.70 -6.19
C GLU A 421 -0.55 -16.36 -6.94
N ASP A 422 0.57 -15.80 -7.42
CA ASP A 422 0.62 -14.67 -8.35
C ASP A 422 0.43 -15.09 -9.82
N GLU A 423 0.54 -14.15 -10.77
CA GLU A 423 0.40 -14.45 -12.19
C GLU A 423 1.45 -15.40 -12.78
N ASP A 424 2.56 -15.63 -12.06
CA ASP A 424 3.70 -16.48 -12.41
C ASP A 424 3.65 -17.84 -11.67
N GLY A 425 2.56 -18.11 -10.93
CA GLY A 425 2.39 -19.34 -10.15
C GLY A 425 3.27 -19.39 -8.89
N GLN A 426 3.77 -18.24 -8.40
CA GLN A 426 4.55 -18.18 -7.17
C GLN A 426 3.64 -17.96 -5.96
N PRO A 427 3.92 -18.61 -4.81
CA PRO A 427 3.12 -18.41 -3.60
C PRO A 427 3.10 -16.95 -3.14
N VAL A 428 1.95 -16.48 -2.68
CA VAL A 428 1.78 -15.12 -2.15
C VAL A 428 1.17 -15.09 -0.75
N THR A 429 1.58 -14.10 0.03
CA THR A 429 1.05 -13.76 1.36
C THR A 429 0.11 -12.56 1.22
N ARG A 430 -1.17 -12.82 0.99
CA ARG A 430 -2.21 -11.79 0.89
C ARG A 430 -2.72 -11.37 2.27
N SER A 431 -3.17 -10.13 2.40
CA SER A 431 -3.80 -9.62 3.63
C SER A 431 -5.15 -8.95 3.33
N PHE A 432 -5.72 -8.29 4.32
CA PHE A 432 -7.03 -7.65 4.27
C PHE A 432 -6.88 -6.19 3.85
N GLY A 433 -7.56 -5.81 2.77
CA GLY A 433 -7.73 -4.43 2.33
C GLY A 433 -9.12 -3.94 2.68
N VAL A 434 -9.24 -2.67 3.05
CA VAL A 434 -10.53 -2.05 3.40
C VAL A 434 -10.65 -0.65 2.78
N PRO A 435 -11.88 -0.10 2.67
CA PRO A 435 -12.07 1.28 2.23
C PRO A 435 -11.28 2.29 3.08
N THR A 436 -10.80 3.37 2.45
CA THR A 436 -10.07 4.47 3.11
C THR A 436 -10.86 5.07 4.28
N THR A 437 -12.18 5.18 4.15
CA THR A 437 -13.11 5.68 5.17
C THR A 437 -13.16 4.83 6.44
N HIS A 438 -12.66 3.58 6.39
CA HIS A 438 -12.60 2.71 7.56
C HIS A 438 -11.47 3.08 8.52
N VAL A 439 -10.56 4.00 8.15
CA VAL A 439 -9.49 4.51 9.03
C VAL A 439 -9.99 4.89 10.43
N LYS A 440 -11.20 5.44 10.55
CA LYS A 440 -11.81 5.82 11.83
C LYS A 440 -12.08 4.66 12.80
N TYR A 441 -12.07 3.43 12.31
CA TYR A 441 -12.28 2.23 13.12
C TYR A 441 -10.97 1.61 13.62
N TYR A 442 -9.82 2.09 13.16
CA TYR A 442 -8.51 1.59 13.53
C TYR A 442 -7.72 2.64 14.31
N SER A 443 -7.14 2.23 15.43
CA SER A 443 -6.24 3.06 16.24
C SER A 443 -5.00 2.31 16.74
N TYR A 444 -4.86 1.03 16.38
CA TYR A 444 -3.83 0.15 16.93
C TYR A 444 -2.41 0.63 16.65
N ASN A 445 -2.21 1.25 15.49
CA ASN A 445 -0.89 1.59 14.98
C ASN A 445 -0.40 2.97 15.43
N GLY A 446 -1.21 3.76 16.13
CA GLY A 446 -0.79 5.02 16.75
C GLY A 446 -0.63 4.86 18.26
N ASN A 447 0.19 5.67 18.90
CA ASN A 447 0.43 5.59 20.33
C ASN A 447 -0.80 5.90 21.21
N GLY A 448 -0.70 5.50 22.48
CA GLY A 448 -1.71 5.78 23.51
C GLY A 448 -2.75 4.69 23.70
N ASN A 449 -2.52 3.50 23.16
CA ASN A 449 -3.32 2.31 23.46
C ASN A 449 -2.84 1.62 24.75
N PRO A 450 -3.67 0.77 25.40
CA PRO A 450 -3.14 -0.25 26.30
C PRO A 450 -2.25 -1.23 25.52
N GLU A 451 -1.25 -1.83 26.18
CA GLU A 451 -0.46 -2.89 25.55
C GLU A 451 -1.37 -4.08 25.20
N GLY A 452 -1.20 -4.63 24.00
CA GLY A 452 -2.04 -5.71 23.52
C GLY A 452 -1.98 -5.88 22.01
N ILE A 453 -2.97 -6.59 21.46
CA ILE A 453 -3.08 -6.94 20.04
C ILE A 453 -4.47 -6.59 19.52
N CYS A 454 -4.53 -6.07 18.31
CA CYS A 454 -5.74 -5.96 17.49
C CYS A 454 -5.66 -6.98 16.36
N ARG A 455 -6.63 -7.90 16.25
CA ARG A 455 -6.70 -8.83 15.12
C ARG A 455 -7.25 -8.11 13.90
N ILE A 456 -6.48 -8.11 12.82
CA ILE A 456 -6.93 -7.73 11.47
C ILE A 456 -7.30 -9.02 10.74
N GLY A 457 -8.55 -9.10 10.27
CA GLY A 457 -9.13 -10.31 9.69
C GLY A 457 -10.45 -10.73 10.35
N ASP A 458 -10.74 -10.21 11.55
CA ASP A 458 -12.00 -10.45 12.26
C ASP A 458 -12.92 -9.24 12.08
N PHE A 459 -14.12 -9.48 11.52
CA PHE A 459 -15.11 -8.45 11.25
C PHE A 459 -16.45 -8.81 11.91
N ASP A 460 -17.17 -7.81 12.41
CA ASP A 460 -18.49 -7.97 13.01
C ASP A 460 -19.59 -8.15 11.95
N ALA A 461 -20.84 -8.31 12.39
CA ALA A 461 -21.99 -8.47 11.50
C ALA A 461 -22.28 -7.23 10.62
N GLN A 462 -21.69 -6.08 10.94
CA GLN A 462 -21.76 -4.86 10.15
C GLN A 462 -20.58 -4.74 9.17
N GLY A 463 -19.64 -5.69 9.22
CA GLY A 463 -18.43 -5.72 8.41
C GLY A 463 -17.35 -4.76 8.90
N LEU A 464 -17.41 -4.35 10.18
CA LEU A 464 -16.42 -3.49 10.82
C LEU A 464 -15.41 -4.34 11.60
N PRO A 465 -14.17 -3.89 11.79
CA PRO A 465 -13.17 -4.64 12.56
C PRO A 465 -13.64 -4.90 13.99
N VAL A 466 -13.53 -6.15 14.46
CA VAL A 466 -13.87 -6.51 15.83
C VAL A 466 -12.88 -5.85 16.79
N ARG A 467 -13.39 -5.03 17.70
CA ARG A 467 -12.57 -4.49 18.79
C ARG A 467 -12.37 -5.58 19.83
N ILE A 468 -11.17 -6.14 19.91
CA ILE A 468 -10.80 -7.00 21.03
C ILE A 468 -10.76 -6.11 22.27
N ALA A 469 -11.69 -6.34 23.20
CA ALA A 469 -11.61 -5.72 24.52
C ALA A 469 -10.27 -6.14 25.14
N SER A 470 -9.43 -5.17 25.50
CA SER A 470 -8.18 -5.44 26.20
C SER A 470 -8.49 -6.29 27.43
N THR A 471 -8.00 -7.53 27.48
CA THR A 471 -7.96 -8.29 28.72
C THR A 471 -7.04 -7.53 29.66
N ALA A 472 -7.63 -6.91 30.68
CA ALA A 472 -6.94 -6.13 31.70
C ALA A 472 -6.03 -7.01 32.57
#